data_AF-A0A1F9TJF1-F1
#
_entry.id   AF-A0A1F9TJF1-F1
#
_cell.length_a   1.000
_cell.length_b   1.000
_cell.length_c   1.000
_cell.angle_alpha   90.00
_cell.angle_beta   90.00
_cell.angle_gamma   90.00
#
_symmetry.space_group_name_H-M   'P 1'
#
loop_
_entity.id
_entity.type
_entity.pdbx_description
1 polymer ?
#
loop_
_entity_poly.entity_id
_entity_poly.type
_entity_poly.pdbx_seq_one_letter_code
_entity_poly.pdbx_strand_id
1 'polypeptide(L)'
;MSKKLKVPEAPVPQQSPFQSPRPPQEAPPEEKVSNAQIWTFWLGVVAALVIARVLNAALPGISESVIERWVMAGFGVFLALFLLKLK
;
A
#
# COMPACT_ATOMS: atom_id res chain seq x y z
N MET A 1 -42.81 -51.91 -34.21
CA MET A 1 -42.39 -51.01 -33.11
C MET A 1 -40.87 -51.06 -32.98
N SER A 2 -40.16 -50.12 -33.60
CA SER A 2 -38.69 -50.10 -33.61
C SER A 2 -38.21 -48.89 -32.81
N LYS A 3 -37.61 -49.14 -31.64
CA LYS A 3 -36.98 -48.09 -30.84
C LYS A 3 -35.71 -47.62 -31.57
N LYS A 4 -35.78 -46.46 -32.21
CA LYS A 4 -34.60 -45.79 -32.77
C LYS A 4 -33.83 -45.13 -31.63
N LEU A 5 -32.64 -45.63 -31.31
CA LEU A 5 -31.65 -44.88 -30.55
C LEU A 5 -31.27 -43.66 -31.39
N LYS A 6 -31.57 -42.47 -30.87
CA LYS A 6 -31.08 -41.20 -31.42
C LYS A 6 -29.87 -40.79 -30.58
N VAL A 7 -28.71 -40.87 -31.20
CA VAL A 7 -27.41 -40.46 -30.68
C VAL A 7 -27.48 -38.99 -30.25
N PRO A 8 -27.01 -38.62 -29.03
CA PRO A 8 -26.84 -37.22 -28.67
C PRO A 8 -25.70 -36.63 -29.49
N GLU A 9 -26.02 -35.64 -30.32
CA GLU A 9 -25.07 -34.82 -31.05
C GLU A 9 -24.26 -34.00 -30.04
N ALA A 10 -22.96 -34.30 -29.92
CA ALA A 10 -22.05 -33.55 -29.06
C ALA A 10 -21.97 -32.10 -29.57
N PRO A 11 -21.99 -31.09 -28.68
CA PRO A 11 -21.85 -29.71 -29.09
C PRO A 11 -20.48 -29.51 -29.75
N VAL A 12 -20.53 -29.05 -30.99
CA VAL A 12 -19.40 -28.63 -31.83
C VAL A 12 -18.51 -27.68 -31.02
N PRO A 13 -17.17 -27.87 -30.97
CA PRO A 13 -16.29 -26.90 -30.33
C PRO A 13 -16.40 -25.57 -31.10
N GLN A 14 -16.99 -24.58 -30.43
CA GLN A 14 -17.03 -23.20 -30.87
C GLN A 14 -15.59 -22.68 -30.91
N GLN A 15 -14.97 -22.76 -32.10
CA GLN A 15 -13.73 -22.07 -32.39
C GLN A 15 -13.99 -20.56 -32.26
N SER A 16 -13.51 -19.98 -31.17
CA SER A 16 -13.52 -18.53 -30.97
C SER A 16 -12.71 -17.89 -32.10
N PRO A 17 -13.27 -16.94 -32.87
CA PRO A 17 -12.51 -16.24 -33.89
C PRO A 17 -11.56 -15.26 -33.18
N PHE A 18 -10.27 -15.47 -33.38
CA PHE A 18 -9.21 -14.46 -33.31
C PHE A 18 -9.19 -13.57 -32.05
N GLN A 19 -8.44 -14.00 -31.03
CA GLN A 19 -7.82 -13.04 -30.11
C GLN A 19 -6.72 -12.30 -30.88
N SER A 20 -7.00 -11.07 -31.31
CA SER A 20 -5.97 -10.12 -31.75
C SER A 20 -4.93 -9.98 -30.64
N PRO A 21 -3.61 -10.09 -30.91
CA PRO A 21 -2.56 -9.66 -29.99
C PRO A 21 -2.87 -8.29 -29.39
N ARG A 22 -3.31 -8.29 -28.12
CA ARG A 22 -3.45 -7.08 -27.34
C ARG A 22 -2.03 -6.53 -27.17
N PRO A 23 -1.74 -5.27 -27.55
CA PRO A 23 -0.42 -4.70 -27.33
C PRO A 23 -0.05 -4.85 -25.85
N PRO A 24 1.23 -5.11 -25.50
CA PRO A 24 1.67 -5.17 -24.12
C PRO A 24 1.16 -3.92 -23.41
N GLN A 25 0.27 -4.14 -22.44
CA GLN A 25 -0.22 -3.07 -21.59
C GLN A 25 0.99 -2.67 -20.73
N GLU A 26 1.67 -1.58 -21.10
CA GLU A 26 2.74 -1.01 -20.29
C GLU A 26 2.19 -0.83 -18.88
N ALA A 27 2.70 -1.61 -17.94
CA ALA A 27 2.38 -1.42 -16.53
C ALA A 27 2.76 0.02 -16.17
N PRO A 28 1.90 0.75 -15.42
CA PRO A 28 2.25 2.08 -14.97
C PRO A 28 3.63 2.02 -14.31
N PRO A 29 4.53 2.99 -14.60
CA PRO A 29 5.88 2.96 -14.07
C PRO A 29 5.81 2.87 -12.55
N GLU A 30 6.41 1.83 -11.96
CA GLU A 30 6.54 1.75 -10.51
C GLU A 30 7.38 2.94 -10.05
N GLU A 31 6.78 3.81 -9.22
CA GLU A 31 7.53 4.86 -8.53
C GLU A 31 8.57 4.16 -7.63
N LYS A 32 9.84 4.23 -8.05
CA LYS A 32 10.95 3.62 -7.31
C LYS A 32 11.24 4.44 -6.07
N VAL A 33 10.71 3.98 -4.94
CA VAL A 33 11.10 4.47 -3.61
C VAL A 33 12.56 4.09 -3.33
N SER A 34 13.39 5.08 -2.99
CA SER A 34 14.79 4.85 -2.65
C SER A 34 14.92 4.26 -1.24
N ASN A 35 15.90 3.37 -1.05
CA ASN A 35 16.28 2.87 0.28
C ASN A 35 16.53 4.01 1.27
N ALA A 36 17.06 5.16 0.82
CA ALA A 36 17.27 6.33 1.65
C ALA A 36 15.95 6.92 2.19
N GLN A 37 14.88 6.91 1.38
CA GLN A 37 13.55 7.37 1.80
C GLN A 37 12.96 6.41 2.85
N ILE A 38 13.12 5.11 2.65
CA ILE A 38 12.68 4.08 3.60
C ILE A 38 13.39 4.25 4.95
N TRP A 39 14.72 4.42 4.94
CA TRP A 39 15.48 4.66 6.16
C TRP A 39 15.10 5.98 6.84
N THR A 40 14.86 7.04 6.08
CA THR A 40 14.42 8.34 6.61
C THR A 40 13.07 8.22 7.32
N PHE A 41 12.13 7.47 6.74
CA PHE A 41 10.83 7.19 7.36
C PHE A 41 11.01 6.49 8.72
N TRP A 42 11.76 5.39 8.74
CA TRP A 42 11.98 4.62 9.96
C TRP A 42 12.73 5.41 11.04
N LEU A 43 13.71 6.23 10.65
CA LEU A 43 14.38 7.14 11.57
C LEU A 43 13.40 8.16 12.17
N GLY A 44 12.48 8.70 11.38
CA GLY A 44 11.43 9.59 11.87
C GLY A 44 10.51 8.92 12.89
N VAL A 45 10.11 7.67 12.64
CA VAL A 45 9.29 6.88 13.58
C VAL A 45 10.03 6.64 14.90
N VAL A 46 11.28 6.15 14.83
CA VAL A 46 12.11 5.91 16.02
C VAL A 46 12.33 7.21 16.79
N ALA A 47 12.62 8.31 16.10
CA ALA A 47 12.80 9.61 16.72
C ALA A 47 11.54 10.06 17.47
N ALA A 48 10.34 9.91 16.90
CA ALA A 48 9.10 10.25 17.57
C ALA A 48 8.89 9.44 18.86
N LEU A 49 9.18 8.13 18.84
CA LEU A 49 9.11 7.28 20.03
C LEU A 49 10.13 7.70 21.10
N VAL A 50 11.37 7.99 20.71
CA VAL A 50 12.41 8.44 21.64
C VAL A 50 12.02 9.79 22.25
N ILE A 51 11.56 10.75 21.46
CA ILE A 51 11.12 12.07 21.93
C ILE A 51 9.97 11.93 22.94
N ALA A 52 8.98 11.09 22.65
CA ALA A 52 7.88 10.84 23.58
C ALA A 52 8.38 10.32 24.94
N ARG A 53 9.32 9.37 24.93
CA ARG A 53 9.90 8.79 26.16
C ARG A 53 10.77 9.79 26.92
N VAL A 54 11.57 10.58 26.20
CA VAL A 54 12.41 11.63 26.80
C VAL A 54 11.55 12.72 27.42
N LEU A 55 10.51 13.19 26.73
CA LEU A 55 9.58 14.20 27.25
C LEU A 55 8.85 13.70 28.49
N ASN A 56 8.37 12.45 28.48
CA ASN A 56 7.70 11.87 29.63
C ASN A 56 8.63 11.76 30.85
N ALA A 57 9.90 11.38 30.65
CA ALA A 57 10.88 11.30 31.73
C ALA A 57 11.35 12.68 32.23
N ALA A 58 11.47 13.67 31.33
CA ALA A 58 11.97 15.00 31.65
C ALA A 58 10.90 15.93 32.26
N LEU A 59 9.61 15.64 32.03
CA LEU A 59 8.49 16.50 32.44
C LEU A 59 7.49 15.73 33.32
N PRO A 60 7.88 15.32 34.55
CA PRO A 60 7.05 14.48 35.43
C PRO A 60 5.75 15.16 35.94
N GLY A 61 5.54 16.46 35.64
CA GLY A 61 4.35 17.21 36.01
C GLY A 61 3.40 17.54 34.85
N ILE A 62 3.74 17.15 33.62
CA ILE A 62 2.86 17.35 32.46
C ILE A 62 2.06 16.09 32.23
N SER A 63 0.76 16.24 31.92
CA SER A 63 -0.09 15.10 31.60
C SER A 63 0.39 14.40 30.33
N GLU A 64 0.38 13.07 30.38
CA GLU A 64 0.77 12.22 29.25
C GLU A 64 -0.01 12.58 27.98
N SER A 65 -1.31 12.87 28.10
CA SER A 65 -2.16 13.30 26.97
C SER A 65 -1.69 14.59 26.29
N VAL A 66 -1.06 15.52 27.02
CA VAL A 66 -0.49 16.74 26.41
C VAL A 66 0.76 16.39 25.63
N ILE A 67 1.64 15.56 26.20
CA ILE A 67 2.87 15.09 25.53
C ILE A 67 2.49 14.33 24.25
N GLU A 68 1.56 13.38 24.34
CA GLU A 68 1.06 12.61 23.19
C GLU A 68 0.51 13.51 22.10
N ARG A 69 -0.32 14.51 22.45
CA ARG A 69 -0.90 15.44 21.47
C ARG A 69 0.18 16.19 20.69
N TRP A 70 1.22 16.68 21.37
CA TRP A 70 2.30 17.42 20.71
C TRP A 70 3.21 16.49 19.89
N VAL A 71 3.50 15.29 20.38
CA VAL A 71 4.26 14.29 19.63
C VAL A 71 3.51 13.88 18.37
N MET A 72 2.21 13.58 18.48
CA MET A 72 1.37 13.21 17.34
C MET A 72 1.23 14.35 16.34
N ALA A 73 1.08 15.60 16.82
CA ALA A 73 1.07 16.77 15.95
C ALA A 73 2.40 16.94 15.19
N GLY A 74 3.53 16.85 15.89
CA GLY A 74 4.86 16.93 15.27
C GLY A 74 5.12 15.80 14.27
N PHE A 75 4.73 14.57 14.63
CA PHE A 75 4.84 13.41 13.74
C PHE A 75 3.92 13.54 12.51
N GLY A 76 2.71 14.07 12.68
CA GLY A 76 1.80 14.37 11.57
C GLY A 76 2.39 15.39 10.59
N VAL A 77 3.02 16.46 11.09
CA VAL A 77 3.74 17.44 10.25
C VAL A 77 4.90 16.77 9.51
N PHE A 78 5.68 15.95 10.21
CA PHE A 78 6.75 15.17 9.58
C PHE A 78 6.24 14.28 8.44
N LEU A 79 5.15 13.54 8.66
CA LEU A 79 4.54 12.68 7.64
C LEU A 79 4.06 13.50 6.43
N ALA A 80 3.41 14.65 6.66
CA ALA A 80 2.96 15.51 5.57
C ALA A 80 4.14 15.98 4.71
N LEU A 81 5.22 16.46 5.35
CA LEU A 81 6.43 16.89 4.63
C LEU A 81 7.15 15.73 3.92
N PHE A 82 7.21 14.57 4.57
CA PHE A 82 7.83 13.37 4.01
C PHE A 82 7.10 12.89 2.75
N LEU A 83 5.76 12.85 2.79
CA LEU A 83 4.93 12.49 1.65
C LEU A 83 5.01 13.53 0.52
N LEU A 84 5.07 14.82 0.85
CA LEU A 84 5.28 15.86 -0.17
C LEU A 84 6.62 15.73 -0.89
N LYS A 85 7.65 15.21 -0.21
CA LYS A 85 8.98 14.92 -0.76
C LYS A 85 9.11 13.59 -1.48
N LEU A 86 8.09 12.73 -1.42
CA LEU A 86 8.03 11.44 -2.11
C LEU A 86 7.54 11.55 -3.55
N LYS A 87 6.89 12.67 -3.91
CA LYS A 87 6.60 13.08 -5.29
C LYS A 87 7.87 13.45 -6.04
#